data_AF-A0A259LQT5-F1
#
_entry.id   AF-A0A259LQT5-F1
#
_cell.length_a   1.000
_cell.length_b   1.000
_cell.length_c   1.000
_cell.angle_alpha   90.00
_cell.angle_beta   90.00
_cell.angle_gamma   90.00
#
_symmetry.space_group_name_H-M   'P 1'
#
loop_
_entity.id
_entity.type
_entity.pdbx_description
1 polymer ?
#
loop_
_entity_poly.entity_id
_entity_poly.type
_entity_poly.pdbx_seq_one_letter_code
_entity_poly.pdbx_strand_id
1 'polypeptide(L)'
;VLRAQGVRLPATTRITPDLDRKAHPAALIVAPPAVLGSPWARRFGALSTGYASGWMQMRGVRRRRAADRGFVISDHADWDGLLGAIKATGAEKLYLTHGYTDIFTRFLRDQGYDAHVLATEYGGEDPDDAGDAA
;
A
#
# COMPACT_ATOMS: atom_id res chain seq x y z
N VAL A 1 -18.32 -1.52 -6.13
CA VAL A 1 -18.37 -0.78 -4.85
C VAL A 1 -18.18 0.72 -5.06
N LEU A 2 -16.98 1.24 -5.39
CA LEU A 2 -16.72 2.69 -5.47
C LEU A 2 -17.67 3.49 -6.40
N ARG A 3 -17.92 3.02 -7.63
CA ARG A 3 -18.88 3.67 -8.54
C ARG A 3 -20.31 3.73 -7.97
N ALA A 4 -20.72 2.69 -7.24
CA ALA A 4 -22.04 2.65 -6.59
C ALA A 4 -22.13 3.61 -5.40
N GLN A 5 -20.99 4.03 -4.83
CA GLN A 5 -20.89 5.04 -3.78
C GLN A 5 -20.80 6.47 -4.35
N GLY A 6 -21.01 6.66 -5.66
CA GLY A 6 -21.00 7.99 -6.30
C GLY A 6 -19.63 8.49 -6.77
N VAL A 7 -18.56 7.70 -6.58
CA VAL A 7 -17.23 8.07 -7.08
C VAL A 7 -17.20 7.94 -8.61
N ARG A 8 -17.01 9.06 -9.31
CA ARG A 8 -16.84 9.07 -10.77
C ARG A 8 -15.46 8.55 -11.15
N LEU A 9 -15.43 7.34 -11.72
CA LEU A 9 -14.23 6.73 -12.29
C LEU A 9 -14.36 6.64 -13.81
N PRO A 10 -13.24 6.74 -14.57
CA PRO A 10 -13.25 6.50 -16.02
C PRO A 10 -13.89 5.16 -16.36
N ALA A 11 -14.46 5.03 -17.56
CA ALA A 11 -14.97 3.75 -18.05
C ALA A 11 -13.82 2.71 -18.09
N THR A 12 -14.12 1.48 -17.69
CA THR A 12 -13.12 0.39 -17.62
C THR A 12 -13.63 -0.83 -18.35
N THR A 13 -12.76 -1.45 -19.14
CA THR A 13 -13.04 -2.73 -19.79
C THR A 13 -12.39 -3.86 -18.98
N ARG A 14 -13.16 -4.90 -18.65
CA ARG A 14 -12.62 -6.08 -18.00
C ARG A 14 -11.78 -6.86 -19.01
N ILE A 15 -10.57 -7.26 -18.62
CA ILE A 15 -9.74 -8.13 -19.45
C ILE A 15 -10.27 -9.56 -19.35
N THR A 16 -10.61 -10.13 -20.50
CA THR A 16 -11.01 -11.53 -20.69
C THR A 16 -10.11 -12.19 -21.74
N PRO A 17 -10.09 -13.54 -21.85
CA PRO A 17 -9.26 -14.22 -22.85
C PRO A 17 -9.54 -13.83 -24.31
N ASP A 18 -10.78 -13.47 -24.60
CA ASP A 18 -11.32 -13.09 -25.91
C ASP A 18 -11.19 -11.59 -26.25
N LEU A 19 -10.73 -10.77 -25.31
CA LEU A 19 -10.55 -9.33 -25.54
C LEU A 19 -9.58 -9.06 -26.71
N ASP A 20 -10.03 -8.28 -27.69
CA ASP A 20 -9.15 -7.77 -28.75
C ASP A 20 -8.20 -6.70 -28.20
N ARG A 21 -7.02 -7.17 -27.79
CA ARG A 21 -5.94 -6.31 -27.27
C ARG A 21 -5.48 -5.26 -28.27
N LYS A 22 -5.56 -5.53 -29.59
CA LYS A 22 -5.10 -4.58 -30.62
C LYS A 22 -6.02 -3.36 -30.73
N ALA A 23 -7.29 -3.50 -30.35
CA ALA A 23 -8.23 -2.39 -30.26
C ALA A 23 -7.95 -1.44 -29.08
N HIS A 24 -6.99 -1.76 -28.20
CA HIS A 24 -6.65 -1.00 -27.01
C HIS A 24 -5.16 -0.58 -26.99
N PRO A 25 -4.67 0.19 -27.98
CA PRO A 25 -3.29 0.67 -27.96
C PRO A 25 -3.05 1.62 -26.79
N ALA A 26 -1.88 1.54 -26.16
CA ALA A 26 -1.47 2.38 -25.03
C ALA A 26 -2.42 2.37 -23.81
N ALA A 27 -3.13 1.26 -23.59
CA ALA A 27 -4.04 1.12 -22.45
C ALA A 27 -3.30 1.07 -21.10
N LEU A 28 -3.90 1.68 -20.08
CA LEU A 28 -3.50 1.48 -18.68
C LEU A 28 -4.18 0.21 -18.14
N ILE A 29 -3.36 -0.76 -17.72
CA ILE A 29 -3.84 -2.00 -17.12
C ILE A 29 -3.72 -1.89 -15.60
N VAL A 30 -4.85 -2.07 -14.90
CA VAL A 30 -4.88 -2.17 -13.44
C VAL A 30 -5.07 -3.62 -13.06
N ALA A 31 -4.13 -4.18 -12.29
CA ALA A 31 -4.14 -5.57 -11.91
C ALA A 31 -3.50 -5.79 -10.53
N PRO A 32 -3.79 -6.91 -9.84
CA PRO A 32 -3.16 -7.22 -8.55
C PRO A 32 -1.64 -7.34 -8.65
N PRO A 33 -0.88 -7.03 -7.57
CA PRO A 33 0.59 -7.13 -7.58
C PRO A 33 1.13 -8.47 -8.09
N ALA A 34 0.47 -9.58 -7.75
CA ALA A 34 0.89 -10.93 -8.11
C ALA A 34 0.98 -11.20 -9.62
N VAL A 35 0.35 -10.38 -10.47
CA VAL A 35 0.44 -10.58 -11.93
C VAL A 35 1.70 -10.00 -12.55
N LEU A 36 2.43 -9.15 -11.84
CA LEU A 36 3.65 -8.53 -12.36
C LEU A 36 4.74 -9.60 -12.52
N GLY A 37 5.39 -9.63 -13.68
CA GLY A 37 6.35 -10.68 -14.06
C GLY A 37 5.74 -12.03 -14.47
N SER A 38 4.42 -12.21 -14.33
CA SER A 38 3.75 -13.47 -14.66
C SER A 38 3.66 -13.73 -16.19
N PRO A 39 3.42 -14.98 -16.62
CA PRO A 39 3.11 -15.29 -18.03
C PRO A 39 1.89 -14.53 -18.56
N TRP A 40 0.95 -14.15 -17.70
CA TRP A 40 -0.22 -13.37 -18.08
C TRP A 40 0.17 -11.96 -18.54
N ALA A 41 1.04 -11.28 -17.78
CA ALA A 41 1.52 -9.93 -18.14
C ALA A 41 2.32 -9.93 -19.45
N ARG A 42 3.09 -10.99 -19.72
CA ARG A 42 3.86 -11.13 -20.98
C ARG A 42 3.00 -11.11 -22.24
N ARG A 43 1.69 -11.42 -22.15
CA ARG A 43 0.75 -11.41 -23.28
C ARG A 43 0.46 -10.01 -23.84
N PHE A 44 0.83 -8.96 -23.11
CA PHE A 44 0.61 -7.57 -23.53
C PHE A 44 1.84 -6.95 -24.20
N GLY A 45 2.91 -7.73 -24.42
CA GLY A 45 4.09 -7.28 -25.14
C GLY A 45 4.95 -6.31 -24.33
N ALA A 46 5.41 -5.23 -24.97
CA ALA A 46 6.20 -4.19 -24.32
C ALA A 46 5.30 -3.39 -23.35
N LEU A 47 5.65 -3.41 -22.08
CA LEU A 47 4.93 -2.74 -21.00
C LEU A 47 5.87 -1.80 -20.24
N SER A 48 5.32 -0.70 -19.72
CA SER A 48 5.90 0.02 -18.59
C SER A 48 5.11 -0.32 -17.34
N THR A 49 5.81 -0.65 -16.27
CA THR A 49 5.27 -1.18 -15.03
C THR A 49 5.27 -0.12 -13.92
N GLY A 50 4.22 -0.15 -13.10
CA GLY A 50 4.07 0.75 -11.96
C GLY A 50 3.52 0.02 -10.74
N TYR A 51 4.07 0.30 -9.55
CA TYR A 51 3.46 -0.09 -8.27
C TYR A 51 2.85 1.12 -7.59
N ALA A 52 1.61 0.99 -7.12
CA ALA A 52 0.92 1.99 -6.31
C ALA A 52 0.81 1.46 -4.87
N SER A 53 1.66 1.95 -3.96
CA SER A 53 1.73 1.49 -2.57
C SER A 53 2.49 2.49 -1.70
N GLY A 54 2.09 2.64 -0.43
CA GLY A 54 2.79 3.49 0.54
C GLY A 54 4.25 3.09 0.71
N TRP A 55 4.54 1.79 0.61
CA TRP A 55 5.89 1.24 0.69
C TRP A 55 6.82 1.70 -0.46
N MET A 56 6.28 2.29 -1.54
CA MET A 56 7.12 2.90 -2.59
C MET A 56 7.94 4.10 -2.10
N GLN A 57 7.59 4.65 -0.94
CA GLN A 57 8.39 5.66 -0.24
C GLN A 57 9.74 5.09 0.23
N MET A 58 9.81 3.79 0.53
CA MET A 58 11.03 3.13 1.00
C MET A 58 11.95 2.77 -0.17
N ARG A 59 13.18 3.31 -0.16
CA ARG A 59 14.20 3.05 -1.19
C ARG A 59 14.47 1.55 -1.36
N GLY A 60 14.51 0.79 -0.27
CA GLY A 60 14.74 -0.65 -0.27
C GLY A 60 13.67 -1.42 -1.06
N VAL A 61 12.39 -1.19 -0.73
CA VAL A 61 11.25 -1.83 -1.39
C VAL A 61 11.17 -1.44 -2.85
N ARG A 62 11.31 -0.14 -3.16
CA ARG A 62 11.31 0.34 -4.56
C ARG A 62 12.39 -0.35 -5.40
N ARG A 63 13.58 -0.55 -4.83
CA ARG A 63 14.67 -1.28 -5.50
C ARG A 63 14.33 -2.76 -5.68
N ARG A 64 13.79 -3.44 -4.67
CA ARG A 64 13.43 -4.88 -4.74
C ARG A 64 12.32 -5.18 -5.74
N ARG A 65 11.30 -4.32 -5.83
CA ARG A 65 10.14 -4.52 -6.72
C ARG A 65 10.46 -4.28 -8.20
N ALA A 66 11.58 -3.60 -8.51
CA ALA A 66 12.13 -3.43 -9.86
C ALA A 66 11.15 -2.96 -10.96
N ALA A 67 10.10 -2.21 -10.60
CA ALA A 67 9.21 -1.59 -11.57
C ALA A 67 9.78 -0.28 -12.11
N ASP A 68 9.34 0.11 -13.30
CA ASP A 68 9.76 1.34 -13.96
C ASP A 68 9.33 2.59 -13.16
N ARG A 69 8.19 2.48 -12.46
CA ARG A 69 7.67 3.55 -11.60
C ARG A 69 7.12 3.05 -10.27
N GLY A 70 7.36 3.82 -9.21
CA GLY A 70 6.69 3.66 -7.92
C GLY A 70 5.83 4.89 -7.63
N PHE A 71 4.58 4.69 -7.23
CA PHE A 71 3.64 5.71 -6.80
C PHE A 71 3.38 5.52 -5.32
N VAL A 72 3.70 6.54 -4.53
CA VAL A 72 3.46 6.53 -3.07
C VAL A 72 2.00 6.87 -2.84
N ILE A 73 1.20 5.86 -2.51
CA ILE A 73 -0.21 6.02 -2.17
C ILE A 73 -0.60 4.98 -1.12
N SER A 74 -1.25 5.42 -0.06
CA SER A 74 -1.71 4.59 1.05
C SER A 74 -2.95 5.20 1.66
N ASP A 75 -3.74 4.36 2.31
CA ASP A 75 -4.87 4.69 3.16
C ASP A 75 -4.50 4.83 4.65
N HIS A 76 -3.23 4.62 5.01
CA HIS A 76 -2.74 4.84 6.37
C HIS A 76 -2.46 6.32 6.65
N ALA A 77 -2.62 6.72 7.91
CA ALA A 77 -2.19 8.03 8.38
C ALA A 77 -0.66 8.14 8.34
N ASP A 78 -0.17 9.31 7.95
CA ASP A 78 1.23 9.65 8.11
C ASP A 78 1.54 10.08 9.56
N TRP A 79 2.81 10.38 9.81
CA TRP A 79 3.29 10.74 11.15
C TRP A 79 2.54 11.93 11.75
N ASP A 80 2.42 13.02 10.99
CA ASP A 80 1.75 14.24 11.46
C ASP A 80 0.25 14.01 11.63
N GLY A 81 -0.37 13.22 10.75
CA GLY A 81 -1.76 12.79 10.88
C GLY A 81 -2.02 11.97 12.13
N LEU A 82 -1.13 11.04 12.48
CA LEU A 82 -1.20 10.27 13.72
C LEU A 82 -1.10 11.16 14.96
N LEU A 83 -0.13 12.08 14.99
CA LEU A 83 0.03 13.02 16.10
C LEU A 83 -1.17 13.96 16.24
N GLY A 84 -1.67 14.47 15.11
CA GLY A 84 -2.87 15.30 15.06
C GLY A 84 -4.09 14.57 15.62
N ALA A 85 -4.28 13.31 15.22
CA ALA A 85 -5.36 12.47 15.72
C ALA A 85 -5.23 12.23 17.24
N ILE A 86 -4.06 11.81 17.72
CA ILE A 86 -3.79 11.60 19.16
C ILE A 86 -4.09 12.86 19.98
N LYS A 87 -3.63 14.03 19.52
CA LYS A 87 -3.91 15.29 20.20
C LYS A 87 -5.41 15.62 20.21
N ALA A 88 -6.11 15.35 19.11
CA ALA A 88 -7.54 15.62 18.99
C ALA A 88 -8.40 14.71 19.88
N THR A 89 -7.96 13.49 20.19
CA THR A 89 -8.72 12.59 21.06
C THR A 89 -8.66 12.98 22.54
N GLY A 90 -7.59 13.65 22.98
CA GLY A 90 -7.35 13.92 24.40
C GLY A 90 -7.12 12.66 25.23
N ALA A 91 -6.70 11.56 24.59
CA ALA A 91 -6.49 10.28 25.28
C ALA A 91 -5.40 10.39 26.36
N GLU A 92 -5.73 9.89 27.56
CA GLU A 92 -4.81 9.89 28.71
C GLU A 92 -3.75 8.79 28.60
N LYS A 93 -4.09 7.68 27.93
CA LYS A 93 -3.21 6.52 27.71
C LYS A 93 -3.25 6.07 26.26
N LEU A 94 -2.09 5.76 25.71
CA LEU A 94 -1.92 5.32 24.33
C LEU A 94 -1.37 3.91 24.30
N TYR A 95 -2.07 3.00 23.63
CA TYR A 95 -1.63 1.62 23.43
C TYR A 95 -1.38 1.40 21.94
N LEU A 96 -0.12 1.26 21.57
CA LEU A 96 0.33 1.19 20.18
C LEU A 96 0.45 -0.26 19.75
N THR A 97 -0.15 -0.59 18.61
CA THR A 97 -0.02 -1.87 17.92
C THR A 97 0.23 -1.63 16.43
N HIS A 98 0.73 -2.64 15.73
CA HIS A 98 1.07 -2.67 14.30
C HIS A 98 2.15 -1.65 13.87
N GLY A 99 3.06 -2.08 12.98
CA GLY A 99 4.18 -1.24 12.51
C GLY A 99 5.29 -1.04 13.55
N TYR A 100 6.02 0.07 13.44
CA TYR A 100 7.19 0.38 14.28
C TYR A 100 6.79 0.95 15.66
N THR A 101 6.09 0.15 16.46
CA THR A 101 5.48 0.55 17.74
C THR A 101 6.50 1.01 18.78
N ASP A 102 7.69 0.39 18.84
CA ASP A 102 8.73 0.75 19.82
C ASP A 102 9.23 2.19 19.61
N ILE A 103 9.53 2.54 18.35
CA ILE A 103 10.03 3.87 17.98
C ILE A 103 8.97 4.92 18.28
N PHE A 104 7.73 4.66 17.88
CA PHE A 104 6.66 5.62 18.05
C PHE A 104 6.26 5.78 19.53
N THR A 105 6.24 4.69 20.29
CA THR A 105 5.99 4.72 21.75
C THR A 105 7.04 5.57 22.46
N ARG A 106 8.32 5.37 22.13
CA ARG A 106 9.41 6.18 22.69
C ARG A 106 9.23 7.65 22.37
N PHE A 107 8.95 7.99 21.12
CA PHE A 107 8.70 9.38 20.72
C PHE A 107 7.56 10.02 21.52
N LEU A 108 6.42 9.34 21.67
CA LEU A 108 5.27 9.86 22.41
C LEU A 108 5.60 10.07 23.89
N ARG A 109 6.37 9.17 24.51
CA ARG A 109 6.87 9.34 25.89
C ARG A 109 7.79 10.54 26.03
N ASP A 110 8.67 10.77 25.06
CA ASP A 110 9.55 11.95 25.04
C ASP A 110 8.73 13.26 24.91
N GLN A 111 7.51 13.19 24.35
CA GLN A 111 6.55 14.30 24.31
C GLN A 111 5.64 14.39 25.56
N GLY A 112 5.82 13.51 26.55
CA GLY A 112 5.08 13.51 27.80
C GLY A 112 3.78 12.69 27.81
N TYR A 113 3.50 11.90 26.77
CA TYR A 113 2.34 11.00 26.75
C TYR A 113 2.61 9.70 27.54
N ASP A 114 1.57 9.19 28.21
CA ASP A 114 1.56 7.82 28.77
C ASP A 114 1.29 6.80 27.66
N ALA A 115 2.35 6.41 26.95
CA ALA A 115 2.28 5.50 25.81
C ALA A 115 2.88 4.12 26.14
N HIS A 116 2.28 3.05 25.63
CA HIS A 116 2.73 1.67 25.80
C HIS A 116 2.63 0.89 24.50
N VAL A 117 3.56 -0.04 24.29
CA VAL A 117 3.41 -1.05 23.25
C VAL A 117 2.38 -2.08 23.71
N LEU A 118 1.40 -2.36 22.86
CA LEU A 118 0.46 -3.45 23.03
C LEU A 118 0.96 -4.64 22.21
N ALA A 119 1.46 -5.67 22.89
CA ALA A 119 1.82 -6.92 22.25
C ALA A 119 0.55 -7.63 21.77
N THR A 120 0.39 -7.76 20.45
CA THR A 120 -0.72 -8.49 19.83
C THR A 120 -0.23 -9.81 19.28
N GLU A 121 -1.07 -10.85 19.34
CA GLU A 121 -0.80 -12.15 18.69
C GLU A 121 -0.84 -12.06 17.15
N TYR A 122 -1.36 -10.94 16.62
CA TYR A 122 -1.40 -10.63 15.20
C TYR A 122 -0.19 -9.74 14.87
N GLY A 123 0.83 -10.31 14.23
CA GLY A 123 2.04 -9.60 13.80
C GLY A 123 2.66 -10.27 12.58
N GLY A 124 2.38 -9.72 11.40
CA GLY A 124 2.86 -10.26 10.11
C GLY A 124 2.69 -9.31 8.93
N GLU A 125 2.40 -8.03 9.17
CA GLU A 125 2.43 -7.03 8.08
C GLU A 125 3.85 -6.48 7.91
N ASP A 126 4.85 -7.37 7.94
CA ASP A 126 6.16 -7.04 7.39
C ASP A 126 6.03 -7.14 5.85
N PRO A 127 6.49 -6.13 5.08
CA PRO A 127 6.43 -6.20 3.61
C PRO A 127 7.26 -7.35 3.01
N ASP A 128 8.05 -8.05 3.83
CA ASP A 128 8.76 -9.27 3.47
C ASP A 128 7.90 -10.54 3.66
N ASP A 129 6.81 -10.50 4.44
CA ASP A 129 5.90 -11.64 4.65
C ASP A 129 4.88 -11.80 3.49
N ALA A 130 4.58 -10.70 2.79
CA ALA A 130 3.75 -10.70 1.59
C ALA A 130 4.50 -11.20 0.31
N GLY A 131 5.68 -11.79 0.48
CA GLY A 131 6.60 -12.16 -0.61
C GLY A 131 6.94 -13.64 -0.76
N ASP A 132 6.68 -14.48 0.25
CA ASP A 132 7.18 -15.87 0.30
C ASP A 132 6.05 -16.93 0.25
N ALA A 133 5.05 -16.69 -0.59
CA ALA A 133 4.18 -17.76 -1.08
C ALA A 133 4.53 -18.05 -2.55
N ALA A 134 5.65 -18.74 -2.76
CA ALA A 134 6.03 -19.37 -4.02
C ALA A 134 6.62 -20.77 -3.75
#